data_AF-A0A9X3YTU5-F1
#
_entry.id   AF-A0A9X3YTU5-F1
#
_cell.length_a   1.000
_cell.length_b   1.000
_cell.length_c   1.000
_cell.angle_alpha   90.00
_cell.angle_beta   90.00
_cell.angle_gamma   90.00
#
_symmetry.space_group_name_H-M   'P 1'
#
loop_
_entity.id
_entity.type
_entity.pdbx_description
1 polymer ?
#
loop_
_entity_poly.entity_id
_entity_poly.type
_entity_poly.pdbx_seq_one_letter_code
_entity_poly.pdbx_strand_id
1 'polypeptide(L)'
;MDNPTGTRAVDAARLAFWWRWLFGVTVLTIAFGAFLMLATDWTRQGFSLLFYGVPGQFDAFGPDAARYVNFIHAALGAAIAGWGVILMLVTLWLFRRGKREGWIAIAASLIVWFVPDVAVSLWFGFWQNVALDGVFAFLYAAPLVAMRELRRA
;
A
#
# COMPACT_ATOMS: atom_id res chain seq x y z
N MET A 1 31.56 -29.15 4.58
CA MET A 1 32.22 -27.84 4.43
C MET A 1 31.24 -26.94 3.73
N ASP A 2 30.54 -26.08 4.46
CA ASP A 2 29.69 -25.05 3.86
C ASP A 2 30.59 -24.11 3.06
N ASN A 3 30.19 -23.79 1.82
CA ASN A 3 30.93 -22.88 0.96
C ASN A 3 30.48 -21.44 1.25
N PRO A 4 31.24 -20.64 2.04
CA PRO A 4 30.79 -19.34 2.53
C PRO A 4 30.58 -18.30 1.41
N THR A 5 31.15 -18.51 0.21
CA THR A 5 30.91 -17.64 -0.94
C THR A 5 29.57 -17.91 -1.63
N GLY A 6 29.12 -19.17 -1.64
CA GLY A 6 27.81 -19.56 -2.19
C GLY A 6 26.65 -18.98 -1.39
N THR A 7 26.73 -19.04 -0.06
CA THR A 7 25.69 -18.51 0.84
C THR A 7 25.49 -17.00 0.68
N ARG A 8 26.58 -16.23 0.62
CA ARG A 8 26.52 -14.76 0.44
C ARG A 8 25.88 -14.32 -0.88
N ALA A 9 26.13 -15.06 -1.97
CA ALA A 9 25.52 -14.75 -3.26
C ALA A 9 24.00 -15.00 -3.27
N VAL A 10 23.56 -16.08 -2.60
CA VAL A 10 22.13 -16.40 -2.47
C VAL A 10 21.40 -15.35 -1.63
N ASP A 11 21.99 -14.91 -0.51
CA ASP A 11 21.37 -13.89 0.35
C ASP A 11 21.28 -12.52 -0.35
N ALA A 12 22.31 -12.15 -1.12
CA ALA A 12 22.28 -10.95 -1.94
C ALA A 12 21.15 -10.99 -3.00
N ALA A 13 20.96 -12.13 -3.68
CA ALA A 13 19.89 -12.30 -4.65
C ALA A 13 18.49 -12.23 -3.99
N ARG A 14 18.32 -12.84 -2.81
CA ARG A 14 17.08 -12.78 -2.02
C ARG A 14 16.76 -11.36 -1.58
N LEU A 15 17.75 -10.63 -1.04
CA LEU A 15 17.60 -9.23 -0.67
C LEU A 15 17.21 -8.35 -1.87
N ALA A 16 17.82 -8.60 -3.04
CA ALA A 16 17.48 -7.88 -4.27
C ALA A 16 16.03 -8.17 -4.71
N PHE A 17 15.56 -9.41 -4.62
CA PHE A 17 14.17 -9.77 -4.91
C PHE A 17 13.19 -9.01 -4.03
N TRP A 18 13.36 -9.07 -2.70
CA TRP A 18 12.45 -8.40 -1.76
C TRP A 18 12.50 -6.88 -1.86
N TRP A 19 13.66 -6.31 -2.18
CA TRP A 19 13.78 -4.87 -2.43
C TRP A 19 13.03 -4.47 -3.71
N ARG A 20 13.15 -5.24 -4.80
CA ARG A 20 12.40 -5.00 -6.05
C ARG A 20 10.90 -5.16 -5.86
N TRP A 21 10.48 -6.13 -5.04
CA TRP A 21 9.09 -6.28 -4.62
C TRP A 21 8.60 -5.02 -3.91
N LEU A 22 9.28 -4.59 -2.84
CA LEU A 22 8.89 -3.40 -2.08
C LEU A 22 8.84 -2.15 -2.97
N PHE A 23 9.82 -1.98 -3.85
CA PHE A 23 9.81 -0.91 -4.86
C PHE A 23 8.59 -1.00 -5.77
N GLY A 24 8.29 -2.18 -6.33
CA GLY A 24 7.12 -2.41 -7.17
C GLY A 24 5.81 -2.07 -6.45
N VAL A 25 5.69 -2.43 -5.17
CA VAL A 25 4.53 -2.09 -4.34
C VAL A 25 4.43 -0.57 -4.14
N THR A 26 5.54 0.14 -3.91
CA THR A 26 5.49 1.62 -3.83
C THR A 26 5.04 2.27 -5.14
N VAL A 27 5.48 1.75 -6.29
CA VAL A 27 5.03 2.24 -7.60
C VAL A 27 3.54 1.96 -7.79
N LEU A 28 3.07 0.77 -7.41
CA LEU A 28 1.66 0.41 -7.43
C LEU A 28 0.82 1.37 -6.56
N THR A 29 1.26 1.67 -5.34
CA THR A 29 0.57 2.61 -4.44
C THR A 29 0.47 4.01 -5.05
N ILE A 30 1.55 4.51 -5.67
CA ILE A 30 1.53 5.81 -6.36
C ILE A 30 0.54 5.79 -7.53
N ALA A 31 0.58 4.75 -8.36
CA ALA A 31 -0.32 4.60 -9.50
C ALA A 31 -1.78 4.48 -9.06
N PHE A 32 -2.04 3.73 -7.98
CA PHE A 32 -3.38 3.58 -7.40
C PHE A 32 -3.91 4.91 -6.86
N GLY A 33 -3.09 5.66 -6.11
CA GLY A 33 -3.44 7.01 -5.65
C GLY A 33 -3.70 7.97 -6.81
N ALA A 34 -2.85 7.97 -7.84
CA ALA A 34 -3.05 8.79 -9.03
C ALA A 34 -4.33 8.41 -9.78
N PHE A 35 -4.67 7.12 -9.86
CA PHE A 35 -5.91 6.66 -10.47
C PHE A 35 -7.15 7.11 -9.68
N LEU A 36 -7.14 6.96 -8.35
CA LEU A 36 -8.16 7.52 -7.45
C LEU A 36 -8.34 9.03 -7.66
N MET A 37 -7.22 9.73 -7.87
CA MET A 37 -7.19 11.18 -8.02
C MET A 37 -7.75 11.67 -9.35
N LEU A 38 -7.36 11.03 -10.46
CA LEU A 38 -7.58 11.53 -11.82
C LEU A 38 -8.79 10.90 -12.50
N ALA A 39 -9.18 9.69 -12.12
CA ALA A 39 -10.24 8.92 -12.76
C ALA A 39 -11.45 8.76 -11.82
N THR A 40 -11.90 9.86 -11.22
CA THR A 40 -12.89 9.85 -10.13
C THR A 40 -14.23 9.20 -10.48
N ASP A 41 -14.68 9.29 -11.74
CA ASP A 41 -15.91 8.59 -12.16
C ASP A 41 -15.71 7.07 -12.22
N TRP A 42 -14.59 6.60 -12.75
CA TRP A 42 -14.25 5.18 -12.77
C TRP A 42 -14.08 4.61 -11.36
N THR A 43 -13.44 5.37 -10.48
CA THR A 43 -13.22 4.95 -9.11
C THR A 43 -14.54 4.96 -8.34
N ARG A 44 -15.40 5.97 -8.53
CA ARG A 44 -16.76 5.95 -7.97
C ARG A 44 -17.54 4.71 -8.40
N GLN A 45 -17.52 4.35 -9.68
CA GLN A 45 -18.19 3.14 -10.16
C GLN A 45 -17.59 1.86 -9.58
N GLY A 46 -16.26 1.76 -9.53
CA GLY A 46 -15.55 0.61 -8.98
C GLY A 46 -15.81 0.42 -7.48
N PHE A 47 -15.75 1.49 -6.70
CA PHE A 47 -16.04 1.46 -5.25
C PHE A 47 -17.52 1.25 -4.96
N SER A 48 -18.41 1.73 -5.83
CA SER A 48 -19.85 1.40 -5.76
C SER A 48 -20.05 -0.11 -5.90
N LEU A 49 -19.43 -0.73 -6.90
CA LEU A 49 -19.47 -2.17 -7.08
C LEU A 49 -18.86 -2.91 -5.89
N LEU A 50 -17.72 -2.45 -5.38
CA LEU A 50 -17.03 -3.06 -4.25
C LEU A 50 -17.89 -3.09 -2.98
N PHE A 51 -18.48 -1.95 -2.62
CA PHE A 51 -19.22 -1.82 -1.36
C PHE A 51 -20.66 -2.29 -1.43
N TYR A 52 -21.33 -2.11 -2.57
CA TYR A 52 -22.77 -2.39 -2.72
C TYR A 52 -23.08 -3.55 -3.66
N GLY A 53 -22.08 -4.14 -4.33
CA GLY A 53 -22.28 -5.21 -5.30
C GLY A 53 -22.90 -4.75 -6.63
N VAL A 54 -23.17 -3.44 -6.79
CA VAL A 54 -23.81 -2.86 -7.97
C VAL A 54 -23.10 -1.55 -8.37
N PRO A 55 -22.74 -1.37 -9.66
CA PRO A 55 -22.25 -0.08 -10.14
C PRO A 55 -23.33 1.01 -10.05
N GLY A 56 -22.94 2.25 -9.79
CA GLY A 56 -23.84 3.41 -9.80
C GLY A 56 -24.66 3.63 -8.52
N GLN A 57 -24.51 2.82 -7.48
CA GLN A 57 -25.18 3.02 -6.19
C GLN A 57 -24.86 4.39 -5.57
N PHE A 58 -23.62 4.88 -5.72
CA PHE A 58 -23.27 6.23 -5.27
C PHE A 58 -24.02 7.34 -6.03
N ASP A 59 -24.34 7.12 -7.31
CA ASP A 59 -25.13 8.07 -8.11
C ASP A 59 -26.58 8.11 -7.65
N ALA A 60 -27.11 6.97 -7.17
CA ALA A 60 -28.46 6.86 -6.63
C ALA A 60 -28.68 7.64 -5.32
N PHE A 61 -27.60 8.01 -4.60
CA PHE A 61 -27.68 8.87 -3.41
C PHE A 61 -27.89 10.36 -3.75
N GLY A 62 -27.85 10.71 -5.04
CA GLY A 62 -28.10 12.06 -5.54
C GLY A 62 -26.83 12.78 -6.01
N PRO A 63 -27.02 13.86 -6.79
CA PRO A 63 -25.91 14.52 -7.50
C PRO A 63 -24.88 15.17 -6.57
N ASP A 64 -25.31 15.71 -5.42
CA ASP A 64 -24.40 16.33 -4.46
C ASP A 64 -23.57 15.28 -3.71
N ALA A 65 -24.17 14.15 -3.36
CA ALA A 65 -23.47 13.02 -2.76
C ALA A 65 -22.43 12.43 -3.73
N ALA A 66 -22.80 12.19 -4.99
CA ALA A 66 -21.89 11.70 -6.02
C ALA A 66 -20.70 12.66 -6.25
N ARG A 67 -20.96 13.98 -6.26
CA ARG A 67 -19.91 15.00 -6.37
C ARG A 67 -18.98 14.98 -5.16
N TYR A 68 -19.52 14.83 -3.95
CA TYR A 68 -18.72 14.72 -2.73
C TYR A 68 -17.87 13.45 -2.72
N VAL A 69 -18.41 12.30 -3.14
CA VAL A 69 -17.66 11.04 -3.28
C VAL A 69 -16.50 11.21 -4.27
N ASN A 70 -16.72 11.87 -5.41
CA ASN A 70 -15.63 12.17 -6.34
C ASN A 70 -14.54 13.04 -5.71
N PHE A 71 -14.93 14.08 -4.96
CA PHE A 71 -13.97 14.92 -4.25
C PHE A 71 -13.17 14.12 -3.20
N ILE A 72 -13.81 13.24 -2.45
CA ILE A 72 -13.15 12.38 -1.46
C ILE A 72 -12.19 11.40 -2.12
N HIS A 73 -12.59 10.73 -3.22
CA HIS A 73 -11.66 9.90 -4.00
C HIS A 73 -10.47 10.72 -4.52
N ALA A 74 -10.71 11.95 -4.97
CA ALA A 74 -9.65 12.83 -5.45
C ALA A 74 -8.63 13.15 -4.34
N ALA A 75 -9.13 13.57 -3.17
CA ALA A 75 -8.31 13.94 -2.02
C ALA A 75 -7.55 12.74 -1.44
N LEU A 76 -8.22 11.60 -1.28
CA LEU A 76 -7.59 10.34 -0.84
C LEU A 76 -6.52 9.88 -1.83
N GLY A 77 -6.82 9.95 -3.13
CA GLY A 77 -5.89 9.60 -4.18
C GLY A 77 -4.60 10.44 -4.12
N ALA A 78 -4.73 11.75 -3.94
CA ALA A 78 -3.59 12.64 -3.77
C ALA A 78 -2.75 12.29 -2.52
N ALA A 79 -3.41 12.01 -1.40
CA ALA A 79 -2.75 11.61 -0.15
C ALA A 79 -2.01 10.26 -0.32
N ILE A 80 -2.64 9.26 -0.93
CA ILE A 80 -2.06 7.94 -1.20
C ILE A 80 -0.87 8.07 -2.16
N ALA A 81 -0.97 8.89 -3.21
CA ALA A 81 0.12 9.09 -4.15
C ALA A 81 1.32 9.77 -3.46
N GLY A 82 1.09 10.82 -2.67
CA GLY A 82 2.14 11.48 -1.87
C GLY A 82 2.78 10.54 -0.86
N TRP A 83 1.97 9.72 -0.17
CA TRP A 83 2.44 8.68 0.73
C TRP A 83 3.29 7.61 0.01
N GLY A 84 2.84 7.15 -1.16
CA GLY A 84 3.60 6.23 -2.01
C GLY A 84 4.94 6.81 -2.44
N VAL A 85 5.01 8.10 -2.79
CA VAL A 85 6.27 8.79 -3.15
C VAL A 85 7.24 8.81 -1.97
N ILE A 86 6.79 9.18 -0.76
CA ILE A 86 7.69 9.19 0.40
C ILE A 86 8.18 7.78 0.75
N LEU A 87 7.30 6.76 0.66
CA LEU A 87 7.70 5.36 0.87
C LEU A 87 8.70 4.88 -0.18
N MET A 88 8.54 5.29 -1.44
CA MET A 88 9.49 4.98 -2.51
C MET A 88 10.85 5.62 -2.20
N LEU A 89 10.89 6.89 -1.78
CA LEU A 89 12.13 7.55 -1.38
C LEU A 89 12.80 6.86 -0.19
N VAL A 90 12.04 6.50 0.85
CA VAL A 90 12.57 5.74 1.99
C VAL A 90 13.14 4.39 1.54
N THR A 91 12.46 3.70 0.61
CA THR A 91 12.89 2.41 0.04
C THR A 91 14.19 2.54 -0.77
N LEU A 92 14.32 3.59 -1.58
CA LEU A 92 15.50 3.86 -2.40
C LEU A 92 16.71 4.31 -1.57
N TRP A 93 16.51 5.20 -0.61
CA TRP A 93 17.59 5.91 0.08
C TRP A 93 17.99 5.30 1.42
N LEU A 94 17.03 4.99 2.28
CA LEU A 94 17.28 4.51 3.63
C LEU A 94 17.33 2.99 3.66
N PHE A 95 16.35 2.35 3.03
CA PHE A 95 16.18 0.91 3.12
C PHE A 95 17.27 0.14 2.36
N ARG A 96 17.68 0.63 1.18
CA ARG A 96 18.77 0.04 0.39
C ARG A 96 20.12 0.08 1.11
N ARG A 97 20.34 1.05 2.01
CA ARG A 97 21.58 1.20 2.78
C ARG A 97 21.64 0.36 4.06
N GLY A 98 20.68 -0.55 4.27
CA GLY A 98 20.68 -1.43 5.44
C GLY A 98 20.23 -0.75 6.75
N LYS A 99 19.83 0.53 6.69
CA LYS A 99 19.55 1.35 7.87
C LYS A 99 18.25 0.91 8.56
N ARG A 100 18.31 0.76 9.89
CA ARG A 100 17.16 0.37 10.73
C ARG A 100 16.04 1.41 10.66
N GLU A 101 16.41 2.67 10.52
CA GLU A 101 15.50 3.82 10.42
C GLU A 101 14.56 3.69 9.22
N GLY A 102 15.06 3.19 8.08
CA GLY A 102 14.22 2.97 6.90
C GLY A 102 13.17 1.89 7.14
N TRP A 103 13.52 0.80 7.84
CA TRP A 103 12.56 -0.23 8.21
C TRP A 103 11.52 0.31 9.21
N ILE A 104 11.95 1.05 10.22
CA ILE A 104 11.05 1.65 11.22
C ILE A 104 10.09 2.64 10.56
N ALA A 105 10.57 3.50 9.66
CA ALA A 105 9.73 4.49 8.99
C ALA A 105 8.60 3.83 8.19
N ILE A 106 8.91 2.80 7.40
CA ILE A 106 7.90 2.09 6.62
C ILE A 106 6.95 1.32 7.55
N ALA A 107 7.49 0.54 8.49
CA ALA A 107 6.67 -0.27 9.40
C ALA A 107 5.74 0.57 10.28
N ALA A 108 6.25 1.64 10.89
CA ALA A 108 5.44 2.55 11.70
C ALA A 108 4.36 3.23 10.86
N SER A 109 4.71 3.71 9.66
CA SER A 109 3.73 4.32 8.76
C SER A 109 2.61 3.34 8.37
N LEU A 110 2.94 2.08 8.10
CA LEU A 110 1.95 1.05 7.78
C LEU A 110 1.04 0.75 8.97
N ILE A 111 1.58 0.64 10.18
CA ILE A 111 0.79 0.37 11.39
C ILE A 111 -0.18 1.53 11.66
N VAL A 112 0.32 2.77 11.58
CA VAL A 112 -0.47 3.98 11.85
C VAL A 112 -1.58 4.18 10.82
N TRP A 113 -1.40 3.73 9.58
CA TRP A 113 -2.46 3.74 8.58
C TRP A 113 -3.42 2.55 8.73
N PHE A 114 -2.90 1.33 8.73
CA PHE A 114 -3.70 0.10 8.65
C PHE A 114 -4.61 -0.11 9.86
N VAL A 115 -4.13 0.16 11.08
CA VAL A 115 -4.91 -0.12 12.30
C VAL A 115 -6.16 0.76 12.39
N PRO A 116 -6.07 2.11 12.26
CA PRO A 116 -7.27 2.94 12.25
C PRO A 116 -8.20 2.66 11.08
N ASP A 117 -7.66 2.44 9.88
CA ASP A 117 -8.48 2.24 8.67
C ASP A 117 -9.33 0.96 8.77
N VAL A 118 -8.71 -0.15 9.18
CA VAL A 118 -9.42 -1.41 9.44
C VAL A 118 -10.44 -1.26 10.56
N ALA A 119 -10.10 -0.56 11.65
CA ALA A 119 -11.03 -0.37 12.77
C ALA A 119 -12.28 0.42 12.34
N VAL A 120 -12.08 1.51 11.59
CA VAL A 120 -13.18 2.33 11.04
C VAL A 120 -14.00 1.52 10.04
N SER A 121 -13.35 0.80 9.13
CA SER A 121 -14.01 -0.04 8.12
C SER A 121 -14.91 -1.09 8.75
N LEU A 122 -14.43 -1.77 9.80
CA LEU A 122 -15.24 -2.73 10.55
C LEU A 122 -16.39 -2.04 11.30
N TRP A 123 -16.13 -0.89 11.92
CA TRP A 123 -17.15 -0.13 12.66
C TRP A 123 -18.33 0.28 11.79
N PHE A 124 -18.06 0.71 10.55
CA PHE A 124 -19.09 1.10 9.58
C PHE A 124 -19.62 -0.07 8.73
N GLY A 125 -19.11 -1.29 8.91
CA GLY A 125 -19.58 -2.49 8.22
C GLY A 125 -19.01 -2.73 6.81
N PHE A 126 -17.98 -1.99 6.41
CA PHE A 126 -17.31 -2.11 5.10
C PHE A 126 -16.14 -3.11 5.14
N TRP A 127 -16.45 -4.40 5.32
CA TRP A 127 -15.43 -5.46 5.37
C TRP A 127 -14.63 -5.59 4.07
N GLN A 128 -15.20 -5.18 2.94
CA GLN A 128 -14.52 -5.19 1.65
C GLN A 128 -13.30 -4.26 1.65
N ASN A 129 -13.36 -3.15 2.40
CA ASN A 129 -12.21 -2.26 2.58
C ASN A 129 -11.12 -2.94 3.42
N VAL A 130 -11.52 -3.66 4.49
CA VAL A 130 -10.59 -4.46 5.32
C VAL A 130 -9.84 -5.49 4.47
N ALA A 131 -10.53 -6.15 3.53
CA ALA A 131 -9.90 -7.10 2.61
C ALA A 131 -8.91 -6.40 1.67
N LEU A 132 -9.28 -5.26 1.10
CA LEU A 132 -8.42 -4.46 0.22
C LEU A 132 -7.16 -3.98 0.95
N ASP A 133 -7.33 -3.41 2.15
CA ASP A 133 -6.23 -2.94 2.98
C ASP A 133 -5.33 -4.09 3.43
N GLY A 134 -5.92 -5.26 3.73
CA GLY A 134 -5.19 -6.48 4.05
C GLY A 134 -4.23 -6.91 2.94
N VAL A 135 -4.65 -6.77 1.67
CA VAL A 135 -3.78 -7.03 0.51
C VAL A 135 -2.60 -6.06 0.48
N PHE A 136 -2.85 -4.75 0.60
CA PHE A 136 -1.77 -3.75 0.62
C PHE A 136 -0.82 -3.95 1.81
N ALA A 137 -1.37 -4.18 3.01
CA ALA A 137 -0.59 -4.45 4.21
C ALA A 137 0.30 -5.68 4.03
N PHE A 138 -0.22 -6.76 3.46
CA PHE A 138 0.56 -7.96 3.15
C PHE A 138 1.68 -7.67 2.13
N LEU A 139 1.35 -6.98 1.03
CA LEU A 139 2.30 -6.63 -0.02
C LEU A 139 3.50 -5.84 0.51
N TYR A 140 3.30 -4.98 1.51
CA TYR A 140 4.36 -4.26 2.20
C TYR A 140 5.03 -5.06 3.33
N ALA A 141 4.27 -5.81 4.14
CA ALA A 141 4.80 -6.50 5.32
C ALA A 141 5.70 -7.67 4.95
N ALA A 142 5.34 -8.45 3.93
CA ALA A 142 6.13 -9.60 3.47
C ALA A 142 7.60 -9.25 3.16
N PRO A 143 7.91 -8.27 2.29
CA PRO A 143 9.29 -7.87 2.02
C PRO A 143 9.99 -7.29 3.27
N LEU A 144 9.28 -6.55 4.13
CA LEU A 144 9.86 -5.99 5.36
C LEU A 144 10.30 -7.06 6.37
N VAL A 145 9.51 -8.11 6.54
CA VAL A 145 9.84 -9.22 7.45
C VAL A 145 10.99 -10.03 6.87
N ALA A 146 10.88 -10.43 5.59
CA ALA A 146 11.90 -11.26 4.95
C ALA A 146 13.27 -10.57 4.90
N MET A 147 13.33 -9.27 4.58
CA MET A 147 14.60 -8.53 4.59
C MET A 147 15.17 -8.29 5.98
N ARG A 148 14.34 -8.29 7.04
CA ARG A 148 14.80 -8.19 8.43
C ARG A 148 15.45 -9.50 8.88
N GLU A 149 14.89 -10.63 8.49
CA GLU A 149 15.44 -11.96 8.80
C GLU A 149 16.76 -12.20 8.07
N LEU A 150 16.81 -11.90 6.76
CA LEU A 150 18.03 -12.04 5.95
C LEU A 150 19.20 -11.16 6.40
N ARG A 151 18.93 -10.07 7.13
CA ARG A 151 19.97 -9.19 7.69
C ARG A 151 20.42 -9.59 9.09
N ARG A 152 19.72 -10.55 9.72
CA ARG A 152 20.04 -11.09 11.06
C ARG A 152 20.76 -12.43 10.99
N ALA A 153 20.57 -13.18 9.90
CA ALA A 153 21.31 -14.40 9.57
C ALA A 153 22.75 -14.07 9.14
#